data_AF-A0A9D5KLW0-F1
#
_entry.id   AF-A0A9D5KLW0-F1
#
_cell.length_a   1.000
_cell.length_b   1.000
_cell.length_c   1.000
_cell.angle_alpha   90.00
_cell.angle_beta   90.00
_cell.angle_gamma   90.00
#
_symmetry.space_group_name_H-M   'P 1'
#
loop_
_entity.id
_entity.type
_entity.pdbx_description
1 polymer ?
#
loop_
_entity_poly.entity_id
_entity_poly.type
_entity_poly.pdbx_seq_one_letter_code
_entity_poly.pdbx_strand_id
1 'polypeptide(L)'
;MALKTKLWGVRGSIPSPLPPSDVELRIREALEAFIDLGYGAKEIDKFISSLPVHKRGGFGGNTPCCEVASDTTSVLVDGGSGIRRKGLELMAGPCGKGSGEVHILMTHFHWDHVIGIPFFVPLFVPRNRIHVYSVQWEAEETFRVLFRKPNFPVPYEALGAEIVYHRLEPRVPRTIGDITFTPYQLDHPDPAWGYRFEHDGRVMSYAVDTECTRASREDLGPDLPLYQNVNLLVIDAQYSLPEAIEKVNWG
;
A
#
# COMPACT_ATOMS: atom_id res chain seq x y z
N MET A 1 20.75 0.86 -10.40
CA MET A 1 20.39 1.10 -8.99
C MET A 1 19.27 0.13 -8.60
N ALA A 2 18.77 0.14 -7.35
CA ALA A 2 17.77 -0.86 -6.91
C ALA A 2 16.37 -0.23 -6.82
N LEU A 3 15.41 -0.79 -7.55
CA LEU A 3 13.98 -0.54 -7.32
C LEU A 3 13.57 -1.25 -6.02
N LYS A 4 13.26 -0.49 -4.98
CA LYS A 4 12.91 -0.97 -3.64
C LYS A 4 11.40 -0.91 -3.47
N THR A 5 10.83 -1.95 -2.89
CA THR A 5 9.40 -2.02 -2.54
C THR A 5 9.27 -2.17 -1.03
N LYS A 6 8.45 -1.33 -0.40
CA LYS A 6 8.12 -1.41 1.03
C LYS A 6 6.61 -1.44 1.19
N LEU A 7 6.11 -2.50 1.82
CA LEU A 7 4.69 -2.65 2.11
C LEU A 7 4.40 -2.08 3.50
N TRP A 8 3.71 -0.95 3.55
CA TRP A 8 3.33 -0.24 4.78
C TRP A 8 2.05 -0.80 5.41
N GLY A 9 1.21 -1.42 4.60
CA GLY A 9 0.06 -2.23 4.98
C GLY A 9 -0.31 -3.20 3.86
N VAL A 10 -0.85 -4.35 4.24
CA VAL A 10 -1.10 -5.51 3.36
C VAL A 10 -2.39 -6.26 3.70
N ARG A 11 -3.17 -5.77 4.68
CA ARG A 11 -4.41 -6.42 5.10
C ARG A 11 -5.56 -5.81 4.30
N GLY A 12 -6.19 -6.57 3.41
CA GLY A 12 -7.44 -6.12 2.80
C GLY A 12 -8.57 -5.97 3.83
N SER A 13 -9.66 -5.31 3.45
CA SER A 13 -10.89 -5.04 4.20
C SER A 13 -10.84 -3.96 5.29
N ILE A 14 -10.35 -4.24 6.51
CA ILE A 14 -10.29 -3.25 7.60
C ILE A 14 -9.03 -3.44 8.43
N PRO A 15 -8.48 -2.36 9.02
CA PRO A 15 -7.39 -2.50 9.97
C PRO A 15 -7.86 -3.31 11.18
N SER A 16 -7.23 -4.45 11.44
CA SER A 16 -7.63 -5.35 12.51
C SER A 16 -6.40 -5.80 13.30
N PRO A 17 -6.29 -5.41 14.59
CA PRO A 17 -5.21 -5.85 15.45
C PRO A 17 -5.37 -7.32 15.81
N LEU A 18 -4.27 -7.97 16.19
CA LEU A 18 -4.33 -9.34 16.72
C LEU A 18 -5.10 -9.36 18.05
N PRO A 19 -6.01 -10.34 18.25
CA PRO A 19 -6.63 -10.59 19.55
C PRO A 19 -5.57 -10.83 20.64
N PRO A 20 -5.84 -10.46 21.91
CA PRO A 20 -4.93 -10.73 23.02
C PRO A 20 -4.51 -12.21 23.13
N SER A 21 -5.43 -13.15 22.87
CA SER A 21 -5.15 -14.59 22.87
C SER A 21 -4.06 -15.00 21.88
N ASP A 22 -4.07 -14.40 20.68
CA ASP A 22 -3.08 -14.71 19.64
C ASP A 22 -1.72 -14.11 19.97
N VAL A 23 -1.73 -12.94 20.60
CA VAL A 23 -0.52 -12.30 21.13
C VAL A 23 0.08 -13.15 22.26
N GLU A 24 -0.74 -13.60 23.21
CA GLU A 24 -0.32 -14.48 24.30
C GLU A 24 0.25 -15.80 23.79
N LEU A 25 -0.39 -16.44 22.80
CA LEU A 25 0.11 -17.66 22.17
C LEU A 25 1.49 -17.44 21.56
N ARG A 26 1.68 -16.36 20.81
CA ARG A 26 2.99 -16.03 20.21
C ARG A 26 4.07 -15.77 21.25
N ILE A 27 3.74 -15.08 22.34
CA ILE A 27 4.66 -14.85 23.45
C ILE A 27 5.06 -16.19 24.07
N ARG A 28 4.09 -17.07 24.33
CA ARG A 28 4.33 -18.42 24.86
C ARG A 28 5.26 -19.22 23.96
N GLU A 29 4.96 -19.32 22.67
CA GLU A 29 5.79 -20.04 21.70
C GLU A 29 7.23 -19.50 21.64
N ALA A 30 7.39 -18.17 21.71
CA ALA A 30 8.70 -17.54 21.73
C ALA A 30 9.47 -17.85 23.02
N LEU A 31 8.79 -17.88 24.17
CA LEU A 31 9.40 -18.23 25.45
C LEU A 31 9.79 -19.71 25.52
N GLU A 32 8.93 -20.61 25.01
CA GLU A 32 9.23 -22.04 24.90
C GLU A 32 10.47 -22.25 24.01
N ALA A 33 10.50 -21.62 22.83
CA ALA A 33 11.67 -21.69 21.95
C ALA A 33 12.95 -21.10 22.58
N PHE A 34 12.84 -20.03 23.37
CA PHE A 34 13.97 -19.44 24.09
C PHE A 34 14.58 -20.44 25.09
N ILE A 35 13.72 -21.15 25.83
CA ILE A 35 14.11 -22.17 26.82
C ILE A 35 14.70 -23.40 26.11
N ASP A 36 14.02 -23.93 25.10
CA ASP A 36 14.42 -25.14 24.37
C ASP A 36 15.76 -24.99 23.66
N LEU A 37 16.05 -23.78 23.16
CA LEU A 37 17.33 -23.46 22.52
C LEU A 37 18.44 -23.09 23.54
N GLY A 38 18.13 -23.07 24.84
CA GLY A 38 19.10 -22.85 25.90
C GLY A 38 19.64 -21.43 26.01
N TYR A 39 18.89 -20.42 25.56
CA TYR A 39 19.31 -19.03 25.68
C TYR A 39 19.30 -18.55 27.13
N GLY A 40 20.32 -17.78 27.52
CA GLY A 40 20.36 -17.13 28.83
C GLY A 40 19.71 -15.74 28.82
N ALA A 41 19.34 -15.21 29.99
CA ALA A 41 18.69 -13.89 30.12
C ALA A 41 19.48 -12.73 29.47
N LYS A 42 20.81 -12.83 29.33
CA LYS A 42 21.65 -11.84 28.66
C LYS A 42 21.59 -11.90 27.13
N GLU A 43 20.94 -12.92 26.57
CA GLU A 43 20.85 -13.16 25.13
C GLU A 43 19.45 -12.90 24.56
N ILE A 44 18.55 -12.28 25.33
CA ILE A 44 17.17 -12.00 24.92
C ILE A 44 17.11 -11.23 23.59
N ASP A 45 17.88 -10.15 23.45
CA ASP A 45 17.89 -9.35 22.22
C ASP A 45 18.41 -10.12 21.00
N LYS A 46 19.40 -10.99 21.23
CA LYS A 46 19.96 -11.87 20.20
C LYS A 46 18.93 -12.89 19.74
N PHE A 47 18.17 -13.48 20.67
CA PHE A 47 17.06 -14.39 20.36
C PHE A 47 15.93 -13.67 19.63
N ILE A 48 15.46 -12.53 20.12
CA ILE A 48 14.39 -11.74 19.46
C ILE A 48 14.80 -11.37 18.04
N SER A 49 16.08 -11.03 17.84
CA SER A 49 16.62 -10.69 16.52
C SER A 49 16.74 -11.89 15.59
N SER A 50 16.98 -13.09 16.12
CA SER A 50 17.04 -14.34 15.34
C SER A 50 15.66 -14.86 14.93
N LEU A 51 14.59 -14.49 15.65
CA LEU A 51 13.24 -14.86 15.28
C LEU A 51 12.85 -14.30 13.89
N PRO A 52 12.21 -15.13 13.04
CA PRO A 52 11.60 -14.66 11.81
C PRO A 52 10.67 -13.46 12.05
N VAL A 53 10.61 -12.52 11.10
CA VAL A 53 9.82 -11.29 11.23
C VAL A 53 8.37 -11.57 11.62
N HIS A 54 7.77 -12.62 11.08
CA HIS A 54 6.38 -12.99 11.38
C HIS A 54 6.17 -13.49 12.82
N LYS A 55 7.17 -14.15 13.42
CA LYS A 55 7.12 -14.55 14.84
C LYS A 55 7.31 -13.35 15.77
N ARG A 56 8.09 -12.34 15.36
CA ARG A 56 8.35 -11.13 16.13
C ARG A 56 7.27 -10.05 15.99
N GLY A 57 6.89 -9.69 14.77
CA GLY A 57 5.96 -8.59 14.46
C GLY A 57 4.59 -9.01 13.94
N GLY A 58 4.41 -10.26 13.51
CA GLY A 58 3.19 -10.71 12.81
C GLY A 58 3.14 -10.23 11.36
N PHE A 59 1.99 -10.45 10.71
CA PHE A 59 1.67 -9.94 9.38
C PHE A 59 0.44 -9.04 9.42
N GLY A 60 0.36 -8.07 8.50
CA GLY A 60 -0.84 -7.25 8.28
C GLY A 60 -1.09 -6.21 9.37
N GLY A 61 -2.37 -6.03 9.71
CA GLY A 61 -2.86 -5.02 10.66
C GLY A 61 -3.20 -3.70 9.97
N ASN A 62 -2.25 -3.14 9.22
CA ASN A 62 -2.50 -1.99 8.36
C ASN A 62 -3.05 -2.42 6.99
N THR A 63 -3.95 -1.62 6.43
CA THR A 63 -4.55 -1.82 5.10
C THR A 63 -3.67 -1.26 3.97
N PRO A 64 -3.92 -1.62 2.70
CA PRO A 64 -2.99 -1.44 1.59
C PRO A 64 -2.35 -0.06 1.52
N CYS A 65 -1.02 -0.07 1.56
CA CYS A 65 -0.19 1.07 1.23
C CYS A 65 1.19 0.52 0.87
N CYS A 66 1.62 0.78 -0.35
CA CYS A 66 2.91 0.34 -0.86
C CYS A 66 3.76 1.56 -1.21
N GLU A 67 5.07 1.46 -1.00
CA GLU A 67 6.05 2.41 -1.51
C GLU A 67 6.94 1.72 -2.53
N VAL A 68 7.07 2.32 -3.70
CA VAL A 68 8.01 1.95 -4.75
C VAL A 68 9.02 3.08 -4.89
N ALA A 69 10.30 2.80 -4.66
CA ALA A 69 11.32 3.83 -4.60
C ALA A 69 12.62 3.43 -5.32
N SER A 70 13.25 4.41 -5.95
CA SER A 70 14.65 4.36 -6.37
C SER A 70 15.51 5.08 -5.32
N ASP A 71 16.74 5.43 -5.65
CA ASP A 71 17.58 6.25 -4.76
C ASP A 71 17.18 7.74 -4.78
N THR A 72 16.39 8.18 -5.77
CA THR A 72 16.00 9.61 -5.94
C THR A 72 14.50 9.85 -5.99
N THR A 73 13.70 8.82 -6.26
CA THR A 73 12.24 8.92 -6.42
C THR A 73 11.54 7.99 -5.44
N SER A 74 10.42 8.44 -4.87
CA SER A 74 9.51 7.61 -4.08
C SER A 74 8.08 7.84 -4.54
N VAL A 75 7.35 6.75 -4.80
CA VAL A 75 5.95 6.75 -5.22
C VAL A 75 5.18 5.84 -4.27
N LEU A 76 4.09 6.36 -3.69
CA LEU A 76 3.16 5.59 -2.88
C LEU A 76 2.05 5.02 -3.77
N VAL A 77 1.56 3.85 -3.42
CA VAL A 77 0.39 3.23 -4.02
C VAL A 77 -0.62 2.99 -2.91
N ASP A 78 -1.80 3.58 -3.08
CA ASP A 78 -2.91 3.66 -2.13
C ASP A 78 -2.61 4.37 -0.80
N GLY A 79 -3.69 4.80 -0.17
CA GLY A 79 -3.74 5.56 1.08
C GLY A 79 -4.47 4.82 2.20
N GLY A 80 -4.37 3.49 2.25
CA GLY A 80 -4.87 2.71 3.38
C GLY A 80 -4.19 3.07 4.69
N SER A 81 -4.60 2.47 5.81
CA SER A 81 -4.10 2.82 7.15
C SER A 81 -2.57 2.69 7.30
N GLY A 82 -1.90 1.92 6.43
CA GLY A 82 -0.45 1.88 6.33
C GLY A 82 0.20 3.24 6.04
N ILE A 83 -0.48 4.12 5.28
CA ILE A 83 0.04 5.43 4.88
C ILE A 83 0.35 6.32 6.08
N ARG A 84 -0.34 6.13 7.21
CA ARG A 84 -0.10 6.88 8.44
C ARG A 84 1.36 6.74 8.90
N ARG A 85 1.92 5.53 8.85
CA ARG A 85 3.31 5.29 9.24
C ARG A 85 4.29 5.94 8.28
N LYS A 86 4.01 5.87 6.96
CA LYS A 86 4.81 6.57 5.96
C LYS A 86 4.77 8.09 6.17
N GLY A 87 3.59 8.64 6.46
CA GLY A 87 3.40 10.05 6.74
C GLY A 87 4.28 10.53 7.90
N LEU A 88 4.29 9.79 9.01
CA LEU A 88 5.16 10.09 10.15
C LEU A 88 6.66 10.01 9.79
N GLU A 89 7.07 9.04 8.97
CA GLU A 89 8.46 8.95 8.47
C GLU A 89 8.83 10.20 7.63
N LEU A 90 7.95 10.62 6.73
CA LEU A 90 8.17 11.80 5.87
C LEU A 90 8.29 13.11 6.66
N MET A 91 7.63 13.20 7.81
CA MET A 91 7.70 14.38 8.68
C MET A 91 9.09 14.63 9.27
N ALA A 92 9.95 13.61 9.36
CA ALA A 92 11.35 13.80 9.76
C ALA A 92 12.19 14.49 8.66
N GLY A 93 11.66 14.58 7.43
CA GLY A 93 12.32 15.13 6.25
C GLY A 93 11.69 16.44 5.73
N PRO A 94 11.71 16.66 4.39
CA PRO A 94 11.18 17.86 3.75
C PRO A 94 9.71 18.15 4.06
N CYS A 95 8.85 17.12 4.20
CA CYS A 95 7.43 17.32 4.51
C CYS A 95 7.22 18.03 5.85
N GLY A 96 8.07 17.76 6.86
CA GLY A 96 7.98 18.45 8.15
C GLY A 96 8.39 19.92 8.12
N LYS A 97 9.09 20.34 7.06
CA LYS A 97 9.57 21.71 6.85
C LYS A 97 8.65 22.49 5.90
N GLY A 98 7.59 21.88 5.40
CA GLY A 98 6.71 22.49 4.39
C GLY A 98 7.41 22.64 3.03
N SER A 99 8.24 21.67 2.65
CA SER A 99 8.93 21.63 1.37
C SER A 99 8.93 20.21 0.77
N GLY A 100 7.95 19.40 1.18
CA GLY A 100 7.81 18.03 0.71
C GLY A 100 7.02 17.95 -0.59
N GLU A 101 7.44 17.03 -1.44
CA GLU A 101 6.73 16.61 -2.64
C GLU A 101 6.46 15.11 -2.53
N VAL A 102 5.19 14.71 -2.61
CA VAL A 102 4.76 13.33 -2.41
C VAL A 102 3.88 12.92 -3.57
N HIS A 103 4.11 11.72 -4.11
CA HIS A 103 3.32 11.15 -5.18
C HIS A 103 2.56 9.91 -4.69
N ILE A 104 1.26 9.88 -4.92
CA ILE A 104 0.36 8.80 -4.52
C ILE A 104 -0.42 8.35 -5.76
N LEU A 105 -0.25 7.10 -6.16
CA LEU A 105 -1.06 6.44 -7.17
C LEU A 105 -2.22 5.73 -6.47
N MET A 106 -3.44 5.93 -6.94
CA MET A 106 -4.62 5.22 -6.43
C MET A 106 -4.97 4.08 -7.36
N THR A 107 -5.06 2.86 -6.83
CA THR A 107 -5.55 1.69 -7.59
C THR A 107 -7.06 1.81 -7.80
N HIS A 108 -7.78 2.09 -6.72
CA HIS A 108 -9.20 2.37 -6.66
C HIS A 108 -9.57 3.03 -5.32
N PHE A 109 -10.86 3.19 -5.04
CA PHE A 109 -11.38 4.00 -3.93
C PHE A 109 -12.20 3.24 -2.89
N HIS A 110 -12.00 1.92 -2.77
CA HIS A 110 -12.54 1.18 -1.63
C HIS A 110 -11.93 1.65 -0.32
N TRP A 111 -12.68 1.45 0.77
CA TRP A 111 -12.39 2.06 2.06
C TRP A 111 -10.98 1.74 2.57
N ASP A 112 -10.54 0.51 2.48
CA ASP A 112 -9.22 0.08 2.94
C ASP A 112 -8.05 0.65 2.14
N HIS A 113 -8.29 1.13 0.92
CA HIS A 113 -7.32 1.85 0.09
C HIS A 113 -7.27 3.35 0.38
N VAL A 114 -8.23 3.90 1.14
CA VAL A 114 -8.34 5.36 1.39
C VAL A 114 -8.45 5.77 2.85
N ILE A 115 -8.75 4.84 3.76
CA ILE A 115 -9.08 5.13 5.17
C ILE A 115 -7.93 5.78 5.94
N GLY A 116 -6.68 5.64 5.47
CA GLY A 116 -5.51 6.24 6.09
C GLY A 116 -5.26 7.70 5.68
N ILE A 117 -5.87 8.18 4.58
CA ILE A 117 -5.63 9.52 4.02
C ILE A 117 -5.92 10.63 5.04
N PRO A 118 -7.03 10.63 5.80
CA PRO A 118 -7.27 11.65 6.83
C PRO A 118 -6.20 11.71 7.94
N PHE A 119 -5.39 10.66 8.08
CA PHE A 119 -4.31 10.56 9.06
C PHE A 119 -2.91 10.70 8.42
N PHE A 120 -2.83 11.05 7.14
CA PHE A 120 -1.59 11.35 6.44
C PHE A 120 -1.15 12.78 6.75
N VAL A 121 -0.40 12.91 7.86
CA VAL A 121 0.05 14.20 8.44
C VAL A 121 0.62 15.20 7.41
N PRO A 122 1.36 14.80 6.36
CA PRO A 122 1.85 15.74 5.35
C PRO A 122 0.77 16.63 4.68
N LEU A 123 -0.50 16.20 4.63
CA LEU A 123 -1.63 16.99 4.09
C LEU A 123 -1.92 18.27 4.90
N PHE A 124 -1.58 18.28 6.18
CA PHE A 124 -1.88 19.40 7.09
C PHE A 124 -0.76 20.43 7.16
N VAL A 125 0.37 20.19 6.51
CA VAL A 125 1.55 21.06 6.57
C VAL A 125 1.55 22.00 5.37
N PRO A 126 1.51 23.34 5.59
CA PRO A 126 1.54 24.32 4.52
C PRO A 126 2.72 24.15 3.58
N ARG A 127 2.49 24.44 2.28
CA ARG A 127 3.47 24.42 1.18
C ARG A 127 3.99 23.04 0.77
N ASN A 128 3.59 21.96 1.44
CA ASN A 128 3.79 20.63 0.86
C ASN A 128 2.93 20.48 -0.41
N ARG A 129 3.42 19.69 -1.36
CA ARG A 129 2.71 19.31 -2.58
C ARG A 129 2.43 17.82 -2.59
N ILE A 130 1.16 17.45 -2.65
CA ILE A 130 0.71 16.07 -2.70
C ILE A 130 0.07 15.83 -4.07
N HIS A 131 0.73 15.02 -4.88
CA HIS A 131 0.28 14.65 -6.21
C HIS A 131 -0.48 13.34 -6.13
N VAL A 132 -1.76 13.36 -6.47
CA VAL A 132 -2.62 12.16 -6.49
C VAL A 132 -2.89 11.81 -7.94
N TYR A 133 -2.58 10.57 -8.32
CA TYR A 133 -2.78 10.08 -9.67
C TYR A 133 -3.79 8.93 -9.65
N SER A 134 -4.74 8.97 -10.58
CA SER A 134 -5.76 7.92 -10.72
C SER A 134 -6.25 7.87 -12.16
N VAL A 135 -6.65 6.67 -12.61
CA VAL A 135 -7.36 6.53 -13.89
C VAL A 135 -8.82 6.99 -13.75
N GLN A 136 -9.43 6.63 -12.61
CA GLN A 136 -10.75 7.10 -12.19
C GLN A 136 -10.73 8.62 -11.94
N TRP A 137 -11.81 9.31 -12.31
CA TRP A 137 -11.92 10.78 -12.26
C TRP A 137 -12.35 11.28 -10.87
N GLU A 138 -12.85 10.37 -10.03
CA GLU A 138 -13.49 10.63 -8.74
C GLU A 138 -12.51 11.00 -7.62
N ALA A 139 -11.19 10.97 -7.86
CA ALA A 139 -10.17 11.13 -6.80
C ALA A 139 -10.38 12.34 -5.90
N GLU A 140 -10.64 13.52 -6.48
CA GLU A 140 -10.88 14.73 -5.70
C GLU A 140 -12.16 14.64 -4.88
N GLU A 141 -13.24 14.12 -5.46
CA GLU A 141 -14.51 13.95 -4.77
C GLU A 141 -14.37 12.95 -3.61
N THR A 142 -13.71 11.81 -3.84
CA THR A 142 -13.41 10.82 -2.81
C THR A 142 -12.63 11.45 -1.66
N PHE A 143 -11.54 12.18 -1.95
CA PHE A 143 -10.77 12.85 -0.92
C PHE A 143 -11.64 13.83 -0.13
N ARG A 144 -12.45 14.66 -0.80
CA ARG A 144 -13.39 15.58 -0.12
C ARG A 144 -14.37 14.85 0.79
N VAL A 145 -14.90 13.70 0.38
CA VAL A 145 -15.77 12.86 1.21
C VAL A 145 -15.08 12.34 2.46
N LEU A 146 -13.80 11.96 2.37
CA LEU A 146 -13.01 11.48 3.52
C LEU A 146 -12.83 12.56 4.61
N PHE A 147 -12.81 13.84 4.22
CA PHE A 147 -12.70 14.99 5.13
C PHE A 147 -14.07 15.61 5.48
N ARG A 148 -15.17 14.91 5.22
CA ARG A 148 -16.53 15.44 5.44
C ARG A 148 -17.09 15.01 6.81
N LYS A 149 -17.76 15.94 7.50
CA LYS A 149 -18.58 15.62 8.69
C LYS A 149 -19.81 14.78 8.31
N PRO A 150 -20.24 13.81 9.14
CA PRO A 150 -19.74 13.48 10.47
C PRO A 150 -18.54 12.50 10.48
N ASN A 151 -18.07 12.02 9.32
CA ASN A 151 -17.05 10.97 9.23
C ASN A 151 -15.66 11.43 9.67
N PHE A 152 -15.33 12.71 9.42
CA PHE A 152 -14.09 13.31 9.90
C PHE A 152 -14.31 14.76 10.36
N PRO A 153 -13.69 15.20 11.48
CA PRO A 153 -13.98 16.50 12.06
C PRO A 153 -13.30 17.67 11.32
N VAL A 154 -12.22 17.41 10.59
CA VAL A 154 -11.44 18.43 9.86
C VAL A 154 -11.92 18.49 8.41
N PRO A 155 -12.42 19.65 7.92
CA PRO A 155 -12.87 19.80 6.54
C PRO A 155 -11.71 19.78 5.55
N TYR A 156 -11.98 19.41 4.29
CA TYR A 156 -10.98 19.38 3.21
C TYR A 156 -10.34 20.75 2.99
N GLU A 157 -11.09 21.84 3.19
CA GLU A 157 -10.63 23.22 3.04
C GLU A 157 -9.63 23.65 4.13
N ALA A 158 -9.50 22.88 5.21
CA ALA A 158 -8.52 23.14 6.27
C ALA A 158 -7.17 22.43 6.02
N LEU A 159 -7.03 21.70 4.92
CA LEU A 159 -5.75 21.11 4.55
C LEU A 159 -4.74 22.19 4.17
N GLY A 160 -3.50 22.03 4.66
CA GLY A 160 -2.42 23.01 4.43
C GLY A 160 -1.64 22.75 3.15
N ALA A 161 -1.56 21.50 2.72
CA ALA A 161 -0.86 21.12 1.51
C ALA A 161 -1.63 21.50 0.24
N GLU A 162 -0.89 21.79 -0.83
CA GLU A 162 -1.44 21.85 -2.18
C GLU A 162 -1.64 20.42 -2.69
N ILE A 163 -2.88 20.04 -3.01
CA ILE A 163 -3.19 18.73 -3.57
C ILE A 163 -3.45 18.89 -5.06
N VAL A 164 -2.68 18.16 -5.88
CA VAL A 164 -2.77 18.21 -7.33
C VAL A 164 -3.24 16.85 -7.83
N TYR A 165 -4.40 16.81 -8.47
CA TYR A 165 -4.98 15.59 -9.04
C TYR A 165 -4.58 15.44 -10.50
N HIS A 166 -4.07 14.27 -10.85
CA HIS A 166 -3.60 13.91 -12.19
C HIS A 166 -4.43 12.75 -12.71
N ARG A 167 -5.20 13.00 -13.76
CA ARG A 167 -5.91 11.93 -14.46
C ARG A 167 -4.92 11.13 -15.31
N LEU A 168 -4.92 9.82 -15.11
CA LEU A 168 -4.15 8.87 -15.89
C LEU A 168 -5.00 8.30 -17.03
N GLU A 169 -4.35 7.99 -18.14
CA GLU A 169 -4.96 7.24 -19.23
C GLU A 169 -4.64 5.75 -19.06
N PRO A 170 -5.61 4.84 -19.23
CA PRO A 170 -5.37 3.40 -19.21
C PRO A 170 -4.23 3.00 -20.15
N ARG A 171 -3.29 2.19 -19.65
CA ARG A 171 -2.18 1.59 -20.44
C ARG A 171 -1.21 2.61 -21.05
N VAL A 172 -1.25 3.87 -20.61
CA VAL A 172 -0.33 4.92 -21.05
C VAL A 172 0.74 5.14 -19.97
N PRO A 173 2.04 5.00 -20.31
CA PRO A 173 3.11 5.18 -19.33
C PRO A 173 3.24 6.63 -18.90
N ARG A 174 3.60 6.83 -17.63
CA ARG A 174 3.95 8.12 -17.04
C ARG A 174 5.24 7.98 -16.24
N THR A 175 5.95 9.07 -16.06
CA THR A 175 7.24 9.07 -15.35
C THR A 175 7.21 10.09 -14.23
N ILE A 176 7.67 9.66 -13.06
CA ILE A 176 7.99 10.53 -11.91
C ILE A 176 9.47 10.32 -11.64
N GLY A 177 10.26 11.38 -11.71
CA GLY A 177 11.72 11.30 -11.58
C GLY A 177 12.33 10.27 -12.54
N ASP A 178 12.89 9.20 -11.98
CA ASP A 178 13.53 8.08 -12.68
C ASP A 178 12.70 6.77 -12.69
N ILE A 179 11.44 6.83 -12.27
CA ILE A 179 10.51 5.68 -12.26
C ILE A 179 9.40 5.91 -13.29
N THR A 180 9.29 4.99 -14.25
CA THR A 180 8.14 4.92 -15.15
C THR A 180 7.09 3.98 -14.57
N PHE A 181 5.82 4.36 -14.59
CA PHE A 181 4.71 3.49 -14.22
C PHE A 181 3.64 3.49 -15.30
N THR A 182 2.94 2.37 -15.45
CA THR A 182 1.84 2.21 -16.41
C THR A 182 0.63 1.57 -15.71
N PRO A 183 -0.57 2.18 -15.77
CA PRO A 183 -1.78 1.60 -15.21
C PRO A 183 -2.38 0.55 -16.14
N TYR A 184 -2.77 -0.60 -15.60
CA TYR A 184 -3.44 -1.70 -16.30
C TYR A 184 -4.70 -2.11 -15.55
N GLN A 185 -5.72 -2.58 -16.27
CA GLN A 185 -7.02 -2.90 -15.67
C GLN A 185 -6.95 -4.25 -14.94
N LEU A 186 -7.51 -4.30 -13.72
CA LEU A 186 -7.60 -5.52 -12.90
C LEU A 186 -8.96 -6.21 -13.03
N ASP A 187 -9.01 -7.45 -12.55
CA ASP A 187 -10.23 -8.25 -12.46
C ASP A 187 -10.93 -7.96 -11.14
N HIS A 188 -11.72 -6.90 -11.13
CA HIS A 188 -12.40 -6.44 -9.92
C HIS A 188 -13.82 -5.95 -10.29
N PRO A 189 -14.83 -6.11 -9.40
CA PRO A 189 -16.23 -5.73 -9.69
C PRO A 189 -16.40 -4.25 -10.03
N ASP A 190 -15.72 -3.40 -9.28
CA ASP A 190 -15.60 -1.97 -9.54
C ASP A 190 -14.31 -1.67 -10.34
N PRO A 191 -14.22 -0.52 -11.05
CA PRO A 191 -13.00 -0.18 -11.76
C PRO A 191 -11.79 -0.12 -10.81
N ALA A 192 -10.83 -1.02 -11.01
CA ALA A 192 -9.58 -1.09 -10.27
C ALA A 192 -8.38 -1.24 -11.22
N TRP A 193 -7.25 -0.66 -10.79
CA TRP A 193 -6.07 -0.51 -11.63
C TRP A 193 -4.82 -1.00 -10.93
N GLY A 194 -4.09 -1.89 -11.60
CA GLY A 194 -2.75 -2.31 -11.22
C GLY A 194 -1.71 -1.41 -11.86
N TYR A 195 -0.53 -1.36 -11.27
CA TYR A 195 0.57 -0.53 -11.75
C TYR A 195 1.81 -1.38 -12.02
N ARG A 196 2.33 -1.24 -13.24
CA ARG A 196 3.65 -1.77 -13.62
C ARG A 196 4.68 -0.65 -13.51
N PHE A 197 5.66 -0.82 -12.64
CA PHE A 197 6.78 0.11 -12.41
C PHE A 197 8.05 -0.40 -13.07
N GLU A 198 8.78 0.51 -13.71
CA GLU A 198 10.01 0.22 -14.44
C GLU A 198 11.09 1.24 -14.08
N HIS A 199 12.29 0.75 -13.75
CA HIS A 199 13.48 1.55 -13.43
C HIS A 199 14.74 0.73 -13.69
N ASP A 200 15.69 1.25 -14.48
CA ASP A 200 16.97 0.57 -14.79
C ASP A 200 16.80 -0.90 -15.24
N GLY A 201 15.78 -1.18 -16.06
CA GLY A 201 15.46 -2.53 -16.54
C GLY A 201 14.90 -3.49 -15.47
N ARG A 202 14.64 -2.99 -14.25
CA ARG A 202 13.90 -3.70 -13.20
C ARG A 202 12.43 -3.37 -13.28
N VAL A 203 11.61 -4.38 -13.04
CA VAL A 203 10.16 -4.31 -13.19
C VAL A 203 9.47 -4.84 -11.93
N MET A 204 8.58 -4.04 -11.35
CA MET A 204 7.69 -4.47 -10.28
C MET A 204 6.25 -4.22 -10.70
N SER A 205 5.36 -5.18 -10.47
CA SER A 205 3.92 -5.02 -10.72
C SER A 205 3.14 -5.13 -9.43
N TYR A 206 2.18 -4.22 -9.26
CA TYR A 206 1.26 -4.14 -8.15
C TYR A 206 -0.16 -4.40 -8.68
N ALA A 207 -0.72 -5.55 -8.34
CA ALA A 207 -1.98 -6.10 -8.85
C ALA A 207 -2.79 -6.70 -7.68
N VAL A 208 -3.07 -5.87 -6.67
CA VAL A 208 -3.92 -6.24 -5.51
C VAL A 208 -5.39 -6.08 -5.86
N ASP A 209 -6.29 -6.70 -5.11
CA ASP A 209 -7.75 -6.66 -5.32
C ASP A 209 -8.11 -7.12 -6.73
N THR A 210 -7.69 -8.37 -7.02
CA THR A 210 -7.91 -8.99 -8.33
C THR A 210 -8.34 -10.45 -8.20
N GLU A 211 -9.52 -10.74 -8.72
CA GLU A 211 -10.15 -12.07 -8.67
C GLU A 211 -9.55 -13.06 -9.67
N CYS A 212 -8.64 -12.60 -10.55
CA CYS A 212 -7.99 -13.41 -11.58
C CYS A 212 -8.98 -14.17 -12.48
N THR A 213 -10.13 -13.59 -12.79
CA THR A 213 -11.14 -14.17 -13.68
C THR A 213 -10.65 -14.27 -15.13
N ARG A 214 -9.74 -13.39 -15.55
CA ARG A 214 -8.99 -13.48 -16.82
C ARG A 214 -7.68 -14.24 -16.56
N ALA A 215 -7.64 -15.52 -16.95
CA ALA A 215 -6.50 -16.40 -16.69
C ALA A 215 -5.65 -16.73 -17.93
N SER A 216 -6.13 -16.47 -19.15
CA SER A 216 -5.38 -16.74 -20.38
C SER A 216 -4.70 -15.48 -20.93
N ARG A 217 -3.68 -15.66 -21.78
CA ARG A 217 -3.01 -14.55 -22.48
C ARG A 217 -3.97 -13.78 -23.38
N GLU A 218 -4.94 -14.47 -23.97
CA GLU A 218 -5.97 -13.88 -24.84
C GLU A 218 -6.94 -13.04 -24.02
N ASP A 219 -7.42 -13.56 -22.90
CA ASP A 219 -8.35 -12.84 -22.02
C ASP A 219 -7.71 -11.58 -21.41
N LEU A 220 -6.46 -11.69 -20.95
CA LEU A 220 -5.72 -10.55 -20.41
C LEU A 220 -5.45 -9.48 -21.47
N GLY A 221 -5.32 -9.88 -22.74
CA GLY A 221 -5.18 -9.00 -23.89
C GLY A 221 -4.21 -7.83 -23.65
N PRO A 222 -4.68 -6.57 -23.68
CA PRO A 222 -3.82 -5.40 -23.50
C PRO A 222 -3.30 -5.20 -22.06
N ASP A 223 -3.85 -5.91 -21.07
CA ASP A 223 -3.42 -5.87 -19.66
C ASP A 223 -2.39 -6.96 -19.32
N LEU A 224 -2.15 -7.89 -20.25
CA LEU A 224 -1.12 -8.92 -20.13
C LEU A 224 0.27 -8.41 -19.71
N PRO A 225 0.75 -7.22 -20.16
CA PRO A 225 2.05 -6.69 -19.74
C PRO A 225 2.18 -6.47 -18.23
N LEU A 226 1.08 -6.32 -17.47
CA LEU A 226 1.12 -6.24 -16.01
C LEU A 226 1.70 -7.51 -15.37
N TYR A 227 1.55 -8.67 -16.01
CA TYR A 227 1.92 -9.97 -15.45
C TYR A 227 3.17 -10.59 -16.08
N GLN A 228 3.77 -9.94 -17.08
CA GLN A 228 4.88 -10.51 -17.86
C GLN A 228 6.22 -9.84 -17.59
N ASN A 229 7.28 -10.67 -17.58
CA ASN A 229 8.66 -10.22 -17.46
C ASN A 229 8.88 -9.31 -16.24
N VAL A 230 8.20 -9.62 -15.13
CA VAL A 230 8.29 -8.88 -13.87
C VAL A 230 9.36 -9.51 -12.98
N ASN A 231 10.11 -8.67 -12.25
CA ASN A 231 11.05 -9.15 -11.22
C ASN A 231 10.35 -9.35 -9.87
N LEU A 232 9.27 -8.61 -9.63
CA LEU A 232 8.43 -8.71 -8.43
C LEU A 232 6.96 -8.51 -8.82
N LEU A 233 6.09 -9.41 -8.39
CA LEU A 233 4.64 -9.29 -8.49
C LEU A 233 4.06 -9.24 -7.08
N VAL A 234 3.41 -8.14 -6.74
CA VAL A 234 2.55 -8.03 -5.56
C VAL A 234 1.13 -8.27 -6.04
N ILE A 235 0.53 -9.36 -5.58
CA ILE A 235 -0.79 -9.83 -6.02
C ILE A 235 -1.60 -10.27 -4.81
N ASP A 236 -2.92 -10.25 -4.99
CA ASP A 236 -3.88 -10.67 -3.98
C ASP A 236 -3.67 -12.12 -3.50
N ALA A 237 -3.91 -12.33 -2.21
CA ALA A 237 -3.97 -13.61 -1.53
C ALA A 237 -4.93 -13.58 -0.32
N GLN A 238 -5.99 -12.77 -0.40
CA GLN A 238 -6.94 -12.52 0.69
C GLN A 238 -7.73 -13.77 1.09
N TYR A 239 -8.11 -14.58 0.10
CA TYR A 239 -8.95 -15.76 0.29
C TYR A 239 -8.23 -17.05 -0.02
N SER A 240 -8.53 -18.08 0.76
CA SER A 240 -8.29 -19.46 0.33
C SER A 240 -9.16 -19.80 -0.89
N LEU A 241 -8.79 -20.83 -1.65
CA LEU A 241 -9.56 -21.24 -2.83
C LEU A 241 -11.06 -21.50 -2.52
N PRO A 242 -11.44 -22.19 -1.43
CA PRO A 242 -12.85 -22.35 -1.08
C PRO A 242 -13.56 -21.02 -0.80
N GLU A 243 -12.91 -20.10 -0.08
CA GLU A 243 -13.49 -18.79 0.23
C GLU A 243 -13.64 -17.93 -1.03
N ALA A 244 -12.70 -17.98 -1.97
CA ALA A 244 -12.77 -17.23 -3.21
C ALA A 244 -13.99 -17.65 -4.06
N ILE A 245 -14.38 -18.93 -4.02
CA ILE A 245 -15.59 -19.43 -4.70
C ILE A 245 -16.86 -18.88 -4.04
N GLU A 246 -16.87 -18.71 -2.71
CA GLU A 246 -18.02 -18.17 -1.98
C GLU A 246 -18.12 -16.64 -2.04
N LYS A 247 -17.00 -15.95 -2.29
CA LYS A 247 -16.85 -14.49 -2.24
C LYS A 247 -16.56 -13.88 -3.62
N VAL A 248 -17.03 -14.50 -4.69
CA VAL A 248 -16.95 -13.92 -6.04
C VAL A 248 -17.64 -12.55 -6.04
N ASN A 249 -17.01 -11.55 -6.64
CA ASN A 249 -17.38 -10.14 -6.65
C ASN A 249 -17.18 -9.39 -5.32
N TRP A 250 -16.27 -9.83 -4.45
CA TRP A 250 -15.92 -9.11 -3.21
C TRP A 250 -14.54 -8.45 -3.27
N GLY A 251 -13.83 -8.57 -4.40
CA GLY A 251 -12.42 -8.22 -4.52
C GLY A 251 -11.52 -9.41 -4.23
#